data_AF-A0A974E2J4-F1
#
_entry.id   AF-A0A974E2J4-F1
#
_cell.length_a   1.000
_cell.length_b   1.000
_cell.length_c   1.000
_cell.angle_alpha   90.00
_cell.angle_beta   90.00
_cell.angle_gamma   90.00
#
_symmetry.space_group_name_H-M   'P 1'
#
loop_
_entity.id
_entity.type
_entity.pdbx_description
1 polymer ?
#
loop_
_entity_poly.entity_id
_entity_poly.type
_entity_poly.pdbx_seq_one_letter_code
_entity_poly.pdbx_strand_id
1 'polypeptide(L)'
;MLQQRHSPKPVTSETPTRTHVSSETLTRTHVTLKKPSRTHVTSETPRRTHVTLKTPSRTHVTSETPRRTYVTLETLTRTHVTSETPSRTQVTSETPTRTHVTSETLSRTHVTSETPTRTHVTLETPTRTHIALENPLLVHCPPLHCTSRPCES
;
A
#
# COMPACT_ATOMS: atom_id res chain seq x y z
N MET A 1 -24.29 -0.85 11.52
CA MET A 1 -23.33 -1.31 10.49
C MET A 1 -23.93 -0.96 9.14
N LEU A 2 -23.27 -0.10 8.34
CA LEU A 2 -23.81 0.33 7.06
C LEU A 2 -23.27 -0.61 5.97
N GLN A 3 -24.04 -1.63 5.58
CA GLN A 3 -23.71 -2.45 4.42
C GLN A 3 -24.14 -1.68 3.16
N GLN A 4 -23.29 -0.73 2.77
CA GLN A 4 -23.51 0.10 1.61
C GLN A 4 -22.98 -0.61 0.36
N ARG A 5 -23.89 -1.25 -0.40
CA ARG A 5 -23.66 -1.48 -1.84
C ARG A 5 -23.54 -0.12 -2.51
N HIS A 6 -22.33 0.40 -2.66
CA HIS A 6 -22.10 1.72 -3.23
C HIS A 6 -21.10 1.61 -4.36
N SER A 7 -21.49 2.10 -5.54
CA SER A 7 -20.55 2.64 -6.52
C SER A 7 -19.52 3.46 -5.74
N PRO A 8 -18.22 3.12 -5.80
CA PRO A 8 -17.28 3.59 -4.80
C PRO A 8 -17.09 5.10 -4.91
N LYS A 9 -17.61 5.82 -3.92
CA LYS A 9 -17.33 7.24 -3.71
C LYS A 9 -15.93 7.37 -3.10
N PRO A 10 -15.15 8.38 -3.49
CA PRO A 10 -13.85 8.64 -2.86
C PRO A 10 -14.04 8.90 -1.36
N VAL A 11 -13.30 8.19 -0.52
CA VAL A 11 -13.29 8.40 0.92
C VAL A 11 -12.30 9.51 1.23
N THR A 12 -12.81 10.67 1.63
CA THR A 12 -12.00 11.81 2.09
C THR A 12 -12.38 12.14 3.53
N SER A 13 -11.39 12.28 4.41
CA SER A 13 -11.60 12.71 5.80
C SER A 13 -10.85 14.01 6.10
N GLU A 14 -11.55 14.98 6.67
CA GLU A 14 -11.03 16.30 7.07
C GLU A 14 -10.93 16.44 8.61
N THR A 15 -11.29 15.40 9.37
CA THR A 15 -11.15 15.30 10.83
C THR A 15 -10.48 13.99 11.23
N PRO A 16 -9.95 13.85 12.47
CA PRO A 16 -9.43 12.59 12.96
C PRO A 16 -10.52 11.52 13.01
N THR A 17 -10.38 10.45 12.24
CA THR A 17 -11.42 9.44 12.09
C THR A 17 -10.87 8.02 12.03
N ARG A 18 -11.76 7.07 12.32
CA ARG A 18 -11.57 5.65 12.05
C ARG A 18 -12.54 5.24 10.94
N THR A 19 -12.00 4.72 9.84
CA THR A 19 -12.78 4.37 8.65
C THR A 19 -12.59 2.91 8.29
N HIS A 20 -13.68 2.24 7.94
CA HIS A 20 -13.69 0.86 7.43
C HIS A 20 -14.43 0.84 6.10
N VAL A 21 -13.79 0.29 5.08
CA VAL A 21 -14.36 0.09 3.74
C VAL A 21 -14.29 -1.40 3.45
N SER A 22 -15.43 -2.03 3.18
CA SER A 22 -15.53 -3.45 2.82
C SER A 22 -16.46 -3.63 1.63
N SER A 23 -16.04 -4.40 0.63
CA SER A 23 -16.87 -4.72 -0.54
C SER A 23 -16.31 -5.91 -1.33
N GLU A 24 -17.19 -6.80 -1.79
CA GLU A 24 -16.84 -7.94 -2.65
C GLU A 24 -16.22 -7.48 -3.97
N THR A 25 -16.85 -6.55 -4.69
CA THR A 25 -16.40 -6.06 -5.99
C THR A 25 -16.22 -4.54 -5.98
N LEU A 26 -14.99 -4.08 -6.22
CA LEU A 26 -14.67 -2.65 -6.35
C LEU A 26 -14.02 -2.36 -7.69
N THR A 27 -14.68 -1.59 -8.55
CA THR A 27 -14.04 -1.13 -9.80
C THR A 27 -12.92 -0.13 -9.53
N ARG A 28 -13.06 0.72 -8.50
CA ARG A 28 -12.03 1.71 -8.12
C ARG A 28 -12.23 2.22 -6.71
N THR A 29 -11.22 2.11 -5.86
CA THR A 29 -11.24 2.70 -4.50
C THR A 29 -10.22 3.82 -4.42
N HIS A 30 -10.65 4.98 -3.93
CA HIS A 30 -9.77 6.10 -3.59
C HIS A 30 -9.95 6.47 -2.14
N VAL A 31 -8.85 6.45 -1.41
CA VAL A 31 -8.77 6.89 -0.01
C VAL A 31 -7.79 8.03 0.07
N THR A 32 -8.26 9.20 0.49
CA THR A 32 -7.42 10.37 0.73
C THR A 32 -7.59 10.84 2.16
N LEU A 33 -6.50 10.83 2.94
CA LEU A 33 -6.52 11.20 4.35
C LEU A 33 -5.68 12.46 4.56
N LYS A 34 -6.33 13.56 4.95
CA LYS A 34 -5.68 14.87 5.21
C LYS A 34 -5.51 15.18 6.69
N LYS A 35 -5.95 14.30 7.59
CA LYS A 35 -5.76 14.38 9.05
C LYS A 35 -5.41 13.01 9.64
N PRO A 36 -4.82 12.98 10.85
CA PRO A 36 -4.43 11.73 11.49
C PRO A 36 -5.59 10.74 11.58
N SER A 37 -5.40 9.54 11.08
CA SER A 37 -6.51 8.59 10.91
C SER A 37 -6.07 7.13 10.96
N ARG A 38 -7.07 6.25 11.15
CA ARG A 38 -6.92 4.80 11.04
C ARG A 38 -7.91 4.27 10.02
N THR A 39 -7.40 3.63 8.97
CA THR A 39 -8.24 3.13 7.87
C THR A 39 -7.98 1.66 7.61
N HIS A 40 -9.06 0.91 7.45
CA HIS A 40 -9.04 -0.46 6.94
C HIS A 40 -9.84 -0.53 5.65
N VAL A 41 -9.23 -1.11 4.61
CA VAL A 41 -9.87 -1.36 3.32
C VAL A 41 -9.75 -2.86 3.04
N THR A 42 -10.89 -3.53 2.89
CA THR A 42 -10.98 -4.94 2.54
C THR A 42 -11.79 -5.09 1.26
N SER A 43 -11.26 -5.82 0.27
CA SER A 43 -12.02 -6.12 -0.94
C SER A 43 -11.57 -7.41 -1.63
N GLU A 44 -12.52 -8.20 -2.12
CA GLU A 44 -12.23 -9.48 -2.79
C GLU A 44 -11.59 -9.25 -4.16
N THR A 45 -12.24 -8.47 -5.03
CA THR A 45 -11.85 -8.31 -6.45
C THR A 45 -11.66 -6.85 -6.89
N PRO A 46 -10.80 -6.03 -6.23
CA PRO A 46 -10.65 -4.64 -6.60
C PRO A 46 -9.84 -4.46 -7.90
N ARG A 47 -10.40 -3.79 -8.91
CA ARG A 47 -9.65 -3.49 -10.14
C ARG A 47 -8.55 -2.44 -9.91
N ARG A 48 -8.79 -1.46 -9.03
CA ARG A 48 -7.80 -0.41 -8.68
C ARG A 48 -8.02 0.10 -7.26
N THR A 49 -6.96 0.12 -6.47
CA THR A 49 -6.93 0.77 -5.15
C THR A 49 -5.87 1.85 -5.13
N HIS A 50 -6.27 3.07 -4.81
CA HIS A 50 -5.38 4.22 -4.61
C HIS A 50 -5.53 4.74 -3.19
N VAL A 51 -4.42 4.83 -2.48
CA VAL A 51 -4.36 5.37 -1.12
C VAL A 51 -3.35 6.51 -1.11
N THR A 52 -3.80 7.69 -0.70
CA THR A 52 -2.95 8.87 -0.52
C THR A 52 -3.06 9.36 0.91
N LEU A 53 -1.93 9.35 1.63
CA LEU A 53 -1.85 9.74 3.03
C LEU A 53 -1.00 11.01 3.17
N LYS A 54 -1.63 12.13 3.53
CA LYS A 54 -0.94 13.42 3.70
C LYS A 54 -0.52 13.74 5.13
N THR A 55 -0.96 12.92 6.10
CA THR A 55 -0.73 13.13 7.54
C THR A 55 -0.50 11.81 8.28
N PRO A 56 0.01 11.84 9.53
CA PRO A 56 0.34 10.62 10.25
C PRO A 56 -0.84 9.66 10.36
N SER A 57 -0.73 8.51 9.71
CA SER A 57 -1.85 7.58 9.53
C SER A 57 -1.43 6.13 9.68
N ARG A 58 -2.40 5.29 10.03
CA ARG A 58 -2.26 3.83 9.97
C ARG A 58 -3.26 3.28 8.96
N THR A 59 -2.77 2.56 7.97
CA THR A 59 -3.62 1.99 6.93
C THR A 59 -3.35 0.51 6.73
N HIS A 60 -4.42 -0.26 6.69
CA HIS A 60 -4.42 -1.66 6.31
C HIS A 60 -5.24 -1.82 5.04
N VAL A 61 -4.64 -2.39 4.00
CA VAL A 61 -5.30 -2.74 2.76
C VAL A 61 -5.18 -4.25 2.58
N THR A 62 -6.31 -4.94 2.57
CA THR A 62 -6.39 -6.38 2.32
C THR A 62 -7.19 -6.60 1.04
N SER A 63 -6.63 -7.36 0.10
CA SER A 63 -7.36 -7.71 -1.12
C SER A 63 -6.99 -9.08 -1.70
N GLU A 64 -7.96 -9.89 -2.12
CA GLU A 64 -7.66 -11.22 -2.68
C GLU A 64 -7.08 -11.10 -4.08
N THR A 65 -7.77 -10.45 -5.01
CA THR A 65 -7.39 -10.40 -6.44
C THR A 65 -7.24 -8.97 -7.02
N PRO A 66 -6.45 -8.07 -6.39
CA PRO A 66 -6.32 -6.72 -6.89
C PRO A 66 -5.53 -6.68 -8.21
N ARG A 67 -6.08 -6.02 -9.23
CA ARG A 67 -5.29 -5.78 -10.44
C ARG A 67 -4.18 -4.75 -10.21
N ARG A 68 -4.44 -3.71 -9.42
CA ARG A 68 -3.46 -2.64 -9.12
C ARG A 68 -3.68 -2.00 -7.76
N THR A 69 -2.61 -1.88 -6.99
CA THR A 69 -2.58 -1.12 -5.73
C THR A 69 -1.50 -0.05 -5.80
N TYR A 70 -1.89 1.19 -5.53
CA TYR A 70 -0.99 2.35 -5.46
C TYR A 70 -1.12 3.01 -4.10
N VAL A 71 0.01 3.19 -3.43
CA VAL A 71 0.09 3.85 -2.13
C VAL A 71 1.09 5.00 -2.23
N THR A 72 0.64 6.21 -1.89
CA THR A 72 1.47 7.41 -1.81
C THR A 72 1.43 7.96 -0.40
N LEU A 73 2.60 8.15 0.20
CA LEU A 73 2.80 8.53 1.59
C LEU A 73 3.62 9.83 1.68
N GLU A 74 3.02 10.92 2.16
CA GLU A 74 3.71 12.22 2.30
C GLU A 74 4.27 12.44 3.72
N THR A 75 3.80 11.73 4.75
CA THR A 75 4.25 11.92 6.16
C THR A 75 4.43 10.58 6.92
N LEU A 76 4.89 10.66 8.19
CA LEU A 76 5.10 9.52 9.10
C LEU A 76 3.92 8.54 9.12
N THR A 77 4.04 7.42 8.41
CA THR A 77 2.92 6.48 8.23
C THR A 77 3.32 5.04 8.48
N ARG A 78 2.31 4.24 8.85
CA ARG A 78 2.40 2.78 8.87
C ARG A 78 1.39 2.22 7.91
N THR A 79 1.89 1.47 6.94
CA THR A 79 1.06 0.86 5.90
C THR A 79 1.30 -0.64 5.86
N HIS A 80 0.21 -1.39 5.90
CA HIS A 80 0.18 -2.82 5.65
C HIS A 80 -0.65 -3.07 4.39
N VAL A 81 -0.04 -3.70 3.40
CA VAL A 81 -0.71 -4.16 2.18
C VAL A 81 -0.59 -5.67 2.13
N THR A 82 -1.72 -6.36 2.22
CA THR A 82 -1.79 -7.82 2.11
C THR A 82 -2.62 -8.16 0.89
N SER A 83 -2.10 -9.05 0.05
CA SER A 83 -2.86 -9.49 -1.11
C SER A 83 -2.48 -10.86 -1.65
N GLU A 84 -3.46 -11.68 -2.05
CA GLU A 84 -3.18 -13.05 -2.53
C GLU A 84 -2.65 -13.06 -3.96
N THR A 85 -3.31 -12.37 -4.90
CA THR A 85 -2.96 -12.39 -6.33
C THR A 85 -2.82 -11.02 -7.02
N PRO A 86 -2.04 -10.08 -6.45
CA PRO A 86 -1.84 -8.77 -7.05
C PRO A 86 -1.07 -8.81 -8.38
N SER A 87 -1.61 -8.18 -9.42
CA SER A 87 -0.82 -7.98 -10.66
C SER A 87 0.25 -6.90 -10.50
N ARG A 88 -0.01 -5.85 -9.71
CA ARG A 88 0.94 -4.75 -9.49
C ARG A 88 0.71 -4.02 -8.18
N THR A 89 1.79 -3.84 -7.42
CA THR A 89 1.82 -3.00 -6.22
C THR A 89 2.89 -1.92 -6.38
N GLN A 90 2.51 -0.67 -6.08
CA GLN A 90 3.44 0.46 -6.02
C GLN A 90 3.30 1.20 -4.70
N VAL A 91 4.43 1.45 -4.05
CA VAL A 91 4.52 2.25 -2.84
C VAL A 91 5.55 3.35 -3.06
N THR A 92 5.14 4.59 -2.87
CA THR A 92 6.01 5.76 -2.93
C THR A 92 5.89 6.55 -1.63
N SER A 93 7.03 6.96 -1.07
CA SER A 93 7.10 7.68 0.19
C SER A 93 8.12 8.81 0.13
N GLU A 94 7.76 10.00 0.64
CA GLU A 94 8.67 11.15 0.72
C GLU A 94 9.29 11.31 2.12
N THR A 95 8.68 10.72 3.16
CA THR A 95 9.11 10.87 4.56
C THR A 95 9.29 9.52 5.27
N PRO A 96 9.80 9.47 6.52
CA PRO A 96 10.07 8.21 7.17
C PRO A 96 8.83 7.33 7.34
N THR A 97 8.86 6.12 6.79
CA THR A 97 7.70 5.23 6.81
C THR A 97 8.04 3.81 7.26
N ARG A 98 7.00 3.11 7.73
CA ARG A 98 7.04 1.65 7.91
C ARG A 98 6.05 1.02 6.96
N THR A 99 6.57 0.25 6.03
CA THR A 99 5.76 -0.41 5.00
C THR A 99 5.95 -1.92 5.09
N HIS A 100 4.83 -2.63 5.19
CA HIS A 100 4.77 -4.08 5.08
C HIS A 100 3.94 -4.43 3.85
N VAL A 101 4.54 -5.16 2.91
CA VAL A 101 3.85 -5.71 1.74
C VAL A 101 3.97 -7.23 1.79
N THR A 102 2.82 -7.89 1.88
CA THR A 102 2.74 -9.36 1.86
C THR A 102 1.91 -9.78 0.67
N SER A 103 2.44 -10.68 -0.15
CA SER A 103 1.64 -11.29 -1.21
C SER A 103 2.04 -12.73 -1.54
N GLU A 104 1.07 -13.57 -1.89
CA GLU A 104 1.32 -14.97 -2.28
C GLU A 104 1.82 -15.03 -3.72
N THR A 105 1.09 -14.43 -4.66
CA THR A 105 1.46 -14.37 -6.07
C THR A 105 1.52 -12.93 -6.54
N LEU A 106 2.66 -12.50 -7.07
CA LEU A 106 2.81 -11.08 -7.42
C LEU A 106 3.63 -10.88 -8.68
N SER A 107 3.04 -10.24 -9.68
CA SER A 107 3.78 -10.00 -10.93
C SER A 107 4.81 -8.88 -10.80
N ARG A 108 4.46 -7.74 -10.18
CA ARG A 108 5.38 -6.58 -10.06
C ARG A 108 5.20 -5.74 -8.79
N THR A 109 6.26 -5.60 -8.00
CA THR A 109 6.32 -4.66 -6.85
C THR A 109 7.37 -3.59 -7.10
N HIS A 110 6.97 -2.33 -6.87
CA HIS A 110 7.89 -1.19 -6.85
C HIS A 110 7.75 -0.46 -5.52
N VAL A 111 8.87 -0.28 -4.81
CA VAL A 111 8.95 0.54 -3.61
C VAL A 111 10.00 1.62 -3.84
N THR A 112 9.61 2.87 -3.65
CA THR A 112 10.50 4.04 -3.76
C THR A 112 10.37 4.91 -2.52
N SER A 113 11.51 5.35 -1.95
CA SER A 113 11.52 6.30 -0.83
C SER A 113 12.76 7.18 -0.80
N GLU A 114 12.56 8.47 -0.51
CA GLU A 114 13.60 9.51 -0.42
C GLU A 114 14.22 9.64 0.99
N THR A 115 13.63 9.02 2.01
CA THR A 115 14.02 9.23 3.42
C THR A 115 14.08 7.93 4.24
N PRO A 116 14.62 7.95 5.48
CA PRO A 116 14.73 6.80 6.38
C PRO A 116 13.50 5.91 6.45
N THR A 117 13.55 4.74 5.81
CA THR A 117 12.38 3.84 5.70
C THR A 117 12.68 2.45 6.24
N ARG A 118 11.68 1.83 6.88
CA ARG A 118 11.67 0.38 7.17
C ARG A 118 10.68 -0.31 6.24
N THR A 119 11.19 -1.15 5.36
CA THR A 119 10.37 -1.88 4.39
C THR A 119 10.53 -3.38 4.60
N HIS A 120 9.42 -4.07 4.79
CA HIS A 120 9.36 -5.52 4.76
C HIS A 120 8.48 -5.95 3.59
N VAL A 121 9.06 -6.71 2.68
CA VAL A 121 8.39 -7.31 1.54
C VAL A 121 8.48 -8.82 1.69
N THR A 122 7.35 -9.50 1.72
CA THR A 122 7.25 -10.97 1.73
C THR A 122 6.43 -11.38 0.53
N LEU A 123 7.06 -12.09 -0.40
CA LEU A 123 6.45 -12.53 -1.65
C LEU A 123 6.78 -14.01 -1.87
N GLU A 124 5.78 -14.87 -1.99
CA GLU A 124 6.02 -16.31 -2.21
C GLU A 124 6.39 -16.60 -3.66
N THR A 125 5.68 -16.01 -4.63
CA THR A 125 5.97 -16.15 -6.07
C THR A 125 6.04 -14.79 -6.78
N PRO A 126 7.11 -14.01 -6.54
CA PRO A 126 7.33 -12.75 -7.24
C PRO A 126 7.88 -12.99 -8.65
N THR A 127 7.37 -12.28 -9.66
CA THR A 127 8.05 -12.23 -10.97
C THR A 127 9.12 -11.14 -11.02
N ARG A 128 8.85 -9.96 -10.44
CA ARG A 128 9.78 -8.82 -10.39
C ARG A 128 9.56 -7.94 -9.16
N THR A 129 10.64 -7.66 -8.43
CA THR A 129 10.64 -6.72 -7.31
C THR A 129 11.74 -5.68 -7.47
N HIS A 130 11.37 -4.40 -7.40
CA HIS A 130 12.29 -3.27 -7.45
C HIS A 130 12.14 -2.41 -6.20
N ILE A 131 13.25 -2.21 -5.49
CA ILE A 131 13.30 -1.36 -4.29
C ILE A 131 14.39 -0.32 -4.50
N ALA A 132 14.01 0.95 -4.52
CA ALA A 132 14.92 2.09 -4.59
C ALA A 132 14.71 2.96 -3.35
N LEU A 133 15.67 2.93 -2.42
CA LEU A 133 15.67 3.73 -1.20
C LEU A 133 16.94 4.57 -1.17
N GLU A 134 16.79 5.88 -0.99
CA GLU A 134 17.91 6.81 -0.86
C GLU A 134 18.61 6.66 0.50
N ASN A 135 17.83 6.39 1.56
CA ASN A 135 18.38 6.17 2.90
C ASN A 135 17.62 5.06 3.65
N PRO A 136 17.92 3.77 3.44
CA PRO A 136 17.20 2.68 4.10
C PRO A 136 17.63 2.48 5.56
N LEU A 137 16.67 2.37 6.48
CA LEU A 137 16.94 1.90 7.86
C LEU A 137 16.94 0.39 7.96
N LEU A 138 16.02 -0.27 7.25
CA LEU A 138 15.89 -1.72 7.19
C LEU A 138 15.10 -2.11 5.96
N VAL A 139 15.65 -3.04 5.17
CA VAL A 139 14.95 -3.66 4.05
C VAL A 139 15.03 -5.17 4.22
N HIS A 140 13.87 -5.81 4.29
CA HIS A 140 13.74 -7.26 4.24
C HIS A 140 12.99 -7.64 2.96
N CYS A 141 13.66 -8.35 2.04
CA CYS A 141 13.12 -8.81 0.76
C CYS A 141 13.61 -10.25 0.53
N PRO A 142 12.74 -11.24 0.22
CA PRO A 142 13.17 -12.60 -0.07
C PRO A 142 14.06 -12.64 -1.33
N PRO A 143 15.11 -13.47 -1.35
CA PRO A 143 16.20 -13.36 -2.32
C PRO A 143 15.82 -13.68 -3.78
N LEU A 144 14.67 -14.31 -4.04
CA LEU A 144 14.43 -14.95 -5.33
C LEU A 144 14.25 -14.00 -6.52
N HIS A 145 13.81 -12.75 -6.35
CA HIS A 145 13.57 -11.85 -7.50
C HIS A 145 13.73 -10.34 -7.16
N CYS A 146 14.54 -10.00 -6.15
CA CYS A 146 14.74 -8.62 -5.73
C CYS A 146 15.98 -8.01 -6.41
N THR A 147 15.78 -6.99 -7.26
CA THR A 147 16.86 -6.09 -7.67
C THR A 147 16.81 -4.84 -6.78
N SER A 148 17.61 -4.83 -5.72
CA SER A 148 17.85 -3.61 -4.94
C SER A 148 19.00 -2.85 -5.58
N ARG A 149 18.72 -1.73 -6.25
CA ARG A 149 19.75 -0.73 -6.51
C ARG A 149 19.67 0.31 -5.38
N PRO A 150 20.75 0.52 -4.60
CA PRO A 150 20.91 1.80 -3.94
C PRO A 150 20.83 2.88 -5.04
N CYS A 151 20.08 3.96 -4.80
CA CYS A 151 20.25 5.13 -5.66
C CYS A 151 21.68 5.60 -5.44
N GLU A 152 22.56 5.36 -6.43
CA GLU A 152 23.84 6.06 -6.48
C GLU A 152 23.52 7.54 -6.74
N SER A 153 24.11 8.38 -5.90
CA SER A 153 24.05 9.85 -5.95
C SER A 153 24.42 10.41 -7.33
#